data_AF-A0A1V5HJS7-F1
#
_entry.id   AF-A0A1V5HJS7-F1
#
_cell.length_a   1.000
_cell.length_b   1.000
_cell.length_c   1.000
_cell.angle_alpha   90.00
_cell.angle_beta   90.00
_cell.angle_gamma   90.00
#
_symmetry.space_group_name_H-M   'P 1'
#
loop_
_entity.id
_entity.type
_entity.pdbx_description
1 polymer ?
#
loop_
_entity_poly.entity_id
_entity_poly.type
_entity_poly.pdbx_seq_one_letter_code
_entity_poly.pdbx_strand_id
1 'polypeptide(L)'
;MKFTSKLFLAWTSIFLIFYITVIAIIGLFWGIRIQFWQWLLVFLIAGVLPPAVLTWLFYKRLDYMESENQEPPTFSGQKKATFVFKTRSNNHYAELLQKIDRSFIVSYSDKEARIVKFRTDSRIMSWGVGGYVKLLDANKVEAIVYPMIADSKREEKILLQTLRLLKAVLNP
;
A
#
# COMPACT_ATOMS: atom_id res chain seq x y z
N MET A 1 15.39 1.36 6.20
CA MET A 1 14.32 2.32 6.57
C MET A 1 12.98 1.78 6.09
N LYS A 2 11.95 1.85 6.94
CA LYS A 2 10.60 1.38 6.64
C LYS A 2 9.98 2.19 5.48
N PHE A 3 9.08 1.58 4.73
CA PHE A 3 8.49 2.19 3.52
C PHE A 3 7.78 3.50 3.85
N THR A 4 6.97 3.49 4.90
CA THR A 4 6.24 4.67 5.37
C THR A 4 7.16 5.83 5.77
N SER A 5 8.31 5.55 6.38
CA SER A 5 9.32 6.58 6.69
C SER A 5 9.92 7.20 5.44
N LYS A 6 10.18 6.40 4.40
CA LYS A 6 10.65 6.91 3.10
C LYS A 6 9.59 7.80 2.45
N LEU A 7 8.33 7.38 2.47
CA LEU A 7 7.20 8.14 1.94
C LEU A 7 7.03 9.48 2.66
N PHE A 8 7.08 9.48 4.00
CA PHE A 8 7.03 10.68 4.82
C PHE A 8 8.13 11.67 4.45
N LEU A 9 9.38 11.20 4.42
CA LEU A 9 10.53 12.07 4.11
C LEU A 9 10.48 12.61 2.68
N ALA A 10 10.08 11.79 1.71
CA ALA A 10 9.92 12.23 0.33
C ALA A 10 8.88 13.35 0.22
N TRP A 11 7.71 13.17 0.84
CA TRP A 11 6.66 14.19 0.87
C TRP A 11 7.15 15.48 1.51
N THR A 12 7.67 15.41 2.74
CA THR A 12 8.11 16.59 3.49
C THR A 12 9.23 17.33 2.76
N SER A 13 10.15 16.60 2.11
CA SER A 13 11.24 17.23 1.35
C SER A 13 10.74 17.95 0.10
N ILE A 14 9.87 17.31 -0.69
CA ILE A 14 9.29 17.92 -1.89
C ILE A 14 8.48 19.17 -1.50
N PHE A 15 7.66 19.06 -0.45
CA PHE A 15 6.89 20.20 0.03
C PHE A 15 7.77 21.32 0.56
N LEU A 16 8.86 21.01 1.27
CA LEU A 16 9.81 22.02 1.77
C LEU A 16 10.44 22.81 0.63
N ILE A 17 10.93 22.13 -0.41
CA ILE A 17 11.55 22.79 -1.58
C ILE A 17 10.53 23.69 -2.28
N PHE A 18 9.33 23.17 -2.52
CA PHE A 18 8.24 23.94 -3.13
C PHE A 18 7.89 25.17 -2.28
N TYR A 19 7.75 24.97 -0.97
CA TYR A 19 7.36 26.01 -0.02
C TYR A 19 8.39 27.14 0.06
N ILE A 20 9.68 26.81 0.19
CA ILE A 20 10.77 27.80 0.18
C ILE A 20 10.77 28.60 -1.13
N THR A 21 10.53 27.93 -2.26
CA THR A 21 10.50 28.58 -3.58
C THR A 21 9.37 29.61 -3.67
N VAL A 22 8.16 29.24 -3.23
CA VAL A 22 7.01 30.16 -3.20
C VAL A 22 7.26 31.34 -2.26
N ILE A 23 7.85 31.09 -1.08
CA ILE A 23 8.23 32.14 -0.13
C ILE A 23 9.19 33.14 -0.78
N ALA A 24 10.24 32.64 -1.44
CA ALA A 24 11.25 33.49 -2.06
C ALA A 24 10.64 34.38 -3.15
N ILE A 25 9.74 33.83 -3.98
CA ILE A 25 9.02 34.58 -5.01
C ILE A 25 8.14 35.66 -4.37
N ILE A 26 7.32 35.32 -3.37
CA ILE A 26 6.46 36.29 -2.70
C ILE A 26 7.28 37.40 -2.03
N GLY A 27 8.38 37.04 -1.38
CA GLY A 27 9.29 38.00 -0.76
C GLY A 27 9.90 38.97 -1.76
N LEU A 28 10.32 38.46 -2.94
CA LEU A 28 10.94 39.26 -3.99
C LEU A 28 9.96 40.22 -4.68
N PHE A 29 8.73 39.79 -4.94
CA PHE A 29 7.76 40.57 -5.72
C PHE A 29 6.81 41.43 -4.89
N TRP A 30 6.43 41.00 -3.67
CA TRP A 30 5.45 41.72 -2.85
C TRP A 30 6.05 42.44 -1.63
N GLY A 31 7.34 42.24 -1.30
CA GLY A 31 7.99 42.94 -0.19
C GLY A 31 7.36 42.68 1.19
N ILE A 32 6.59 41.60 1.34
CA ILE A 32 5.88 41.28 2.58
C ILE A 32 6.89 40.82 3.63
N ARG A 33 6.91 41.51 4.77
CA ARG A 33 7.69 41.10 5.95
C ARG A 33 6.88 40.10 6.77
N ILE A 34 6.88 38.84 6.36
CA ILE A 34 6.25 37.75 7.12
C ILE A 34 7.24 37.27 8.20
N GLN A 35 6.76 37.09 9.43
CA GLN A 35 7.58 36.65 10.55
C GLN A 35 7.98 35.18 10.38
N PHE A 36 9.23 34.82 10.74
CA PHE A 36 9.75 33.46 10.65
C PHE A 36 8.83 32.41 11.29
N TRP A 37 8.25 32.73 12.45
CA TRP A 37 7.33 31.83 13.16
C TRP A 37 6.06 31.50 12.38
N GLN A 38 5.53 32.45 11.59
CA GLN A 38 4.35 32.22 10.77
C GLN A 38 4.67 31.24 9.63
N TRP A 39 5.84 31.39 9.00
CA TRP A 39 6.32 30.45 7.98
C TRP A 39 6.54 29.05 8.53
N LEU A 40 7.14 28.95 9.71
CA LEU A 40 7.36 27.65 10.36
C LEU A 40 6.03 26.96 10.70
N LEU A 41 5.07 27.70 11.24
CA LEU A 41 3.75 27.15 11.57
C LEU A 41 3.02 26.63 10.34
N VAL A 42 2.98 27.39 9.25
CA VAL A 42 2.33 26.95 8.00
C VAL A 42 3.02 25.71 7.43
N PHE A 43 4.35 25.64 7.49
CA PHE A 43 5.08 24.43 7.07
C PHE A 43 4.73 23.21 7.93
N LEU A 44 4.66 23.36 9.25
CA LEU A 44 4.31 22.26 10.14
C LEU A 44 2.87 21.77 9.90
N ILE A 45 1.93 22.70 9.75
CA ILE A 45 0.50 22.37 9.56
C ILE A 45 0.22 21.79 8.17
N ALA A 46 0.80 22.33 7.11
CA ALA A 46 0.51 21.91 5.73
C ALA A 46 1.49 20.87 5.19
N GLY A 47 2.76 20.95 5.59
CA GLY A 47 3.84 20.13 5.04
C GLY A 47 4.19 18.89 5.86
N VAL A 48 4.04 18.94 7.18
CA VAL A 48 4.44 17.84 8.08
C VAL A 48 3.25 17.08 8.62
N LEU A 49 2.21 17.78 9.08
CA LEU A 49 1.06 17.15 9.74
C LEU A 49 0.28 16.19 8.82
N PRO A 50 -0.04 16.52 7.55
CA PRO A 50 -0.75 15.61 6.67
C PRO A 50 0.00 14.28 6.39
N PRO A 51 1.29 14.29 5.97
CA PRO A 51 2.00 13.03 5.76
C PRO A 51 2.27 12.29 7.07
N ALA A 52 2.40 12.97 8.21
CA ALA A 52 2.53 12.32 9.52
C ALA A 52 1.25 11.56 9.90
N VAL A 53 0.07 12.17 9.72
CA VAL A 53 -1.23 11.52 9.98
C VAL A 53 -1.43 10.31 9.06
N LEU A 54 -1.17 10.47 7.75
CA LEU A 54 -1.26 9.36 6.80
C LEU A 54 -0.30 8.23 7.17
N THR A 55 0.94 8.57 7.52
CA THR A 55 1.94 7.58 7.96
C THR A 55 1.42 6.85 9.19
N TRP A 56 0.94 7.55 10.21
CA TRP A 56 0.44 6.94 11.43
C TRP A 56 -0.75 6.00 11.19
N LEU A 57 -1.73 6.42 10.39
CA LEU A 57 -2.92 5.62 10.08
C LEU A 57 -2.57 4.31 9.36
N PHE A 58 -1.63 4.37 8.42
CA PHE A 58 -1.38 3.25 7.53
C PHE A 58 -0.08 2.48 7.80
N TYR A 59 0.73 2.96 8.75
CA TYR A 59 2.06 2.45 9.09
C TYR A 59 2.15 0.92 9.09
N LYS A 60 1.29 0.29 9.90
CA LYS A 60 1.35 -1.15 10.16
C LYS A 60 1.05 -1.97 8.90
N ARG A 61 0.08 -1.54 8.09
CA ARG A 61 -0.40 -2.28 6.92
C ARG A 61 0.48 -2.05 5.69
N LEU A 62 0.88 -0.80 5.44
CA LEU A 62 1.78 -0.47 4.34
C LEU A 62 3.19 -1.01 4.54
N ASP A 63 3.75 -0.88 5.76
CA ASP A 63 5.06 -1.47 6.01
C ASP A 63 5.03 -2.99 5.92
N TYR A 64 3.97 -3.65 6.39
CA TYR A 64 3.83 -5.10 6.24
C TYR A 64 3.81 -5.51 4.76
N MET A 65 3.05 -4.79 3.93
CA MET A 65 2.89 -5.07 2.50
C MET A 65 4.21 -5.00 1.72
N GLU A 66 5.09 -4.07 2.10
CA GLU A 66 6.39 -3.83 1.48
C GLU A 66 7.55 -4.57 2.21
N SER A 67 7.27 -5.18 3.36
CA SER A 67 8.28 -5.90 4.15
C SER A 67 8.53 -7.32 3.64
N GLU A 68 9.71 -7.84 3.96
CA GLU A 68 10.10 -9.23 3.76
C GLU A 68 9.41 -10.21 4.74
N ASN A 69 8.51 -9.73 5.61
CA ASN A 69 7.82 -10.60 6.56
C ASN A 69 6.94 -11.63 5.82
N GLN A 70 7.27 -12.91 5.98
CA GLN A 70 6.60 -14.02 5.30
C GLN A 70 5.34 -14.51 6.03
N GLU A 71 5.15 -14.13 7.30
CA GLU A 71 4.02 -14.57 8.09
C GLU A 71 2.70 -14.01 7.57
N PRO A 72 1.60 -14.79 7.63
CA PRO A 72 0.29 -14.31 7.22
C PRO A 72 -0.12 -13.10 8.07
N PRO A 73 -0.80 -12.10 7.48
CA PRO A 73 -1.23 -10.95 8.24
C PRO A 73 -2.28 -11.36 9.30
N THR A 74 -2.29 -10.64 10.41
CA THR A 74 -3.23 -10.80 11.55
C THR A 74 -3.99 -9.50 11.77
N PHE A 75 -4.40 -8.84 10.68
CA PHE A 75 -5.10 -7.56 10.75
C PHE A 75 -6.60 -7.77 11.01
N SER A 76 -7.22 -6.83 11.73
CA SER A 76 -8.68 -6.82 11.90
C SER A 76 -9.40 -6.69 10.56
N GLY A 77 -10.55 -7.35 10.43
CA GLY A 77 -11.39 -7.33 9.22
C GLY A 77 -10.87 -8.15 8.04
N GLN A 78 -9.80 -8.93 8.22
CA GLN A 78 -9.26 -9.75 7.14
C GLN A 78 -10.21 -10.90 6.76
N LYS A 79 -10.18 -11.27 5.48
CA LYS A 79 -10.90 -12.44 4.95
C LYS A 79 -9.89 -13.39 4.32
N LYS A 80 -10.00 -14.65 4.69
CA LYS A 80 -9.12 -15.74 4.26
C LYS A 80 -9.91 -16.72 3.40
N ALA A 81 -9.32 -17.17 2.32
CA ALA A 81 -9.89 -18.21 1.45
C ALA A 81 -8.78 -19.06 0.85
N THR A 82 -9.09 -20.34 0.63
CA THR A 82 -8.22 -21.26 -0.09
C THR A 82 -8.82 -21.50 -1.47
N PHE A 83 -8.00 -21.40 -2.51
CA PHE A 83 -8.40 -21.58 -3.89
C PHE A 83 -7.66 -22.74 -4.53
N VAL A 84 -8.36 -23.43 -5.44
CA VAL A 84 -7.73 -24.38 -6.35
C VAL A 84 -7.02 -23.56 -7.42
N PHE A 85 -5.73 -23.82 -7.62
CA PHE A 85 -4.90 -23.16 -8.61
C PHE A 85 -4.70 -24.09 -9.81
N LYS A 86 -5.21 -23.69 -10.98
CA LYS A 86 -4.96 -24.42 -12.22
C LYS A 86 -3.74 -23.84 -12.90
N THR A 87 -2.64 -24.55 -12.73
CA THR A 87 -1.34 -24.35 -13.36
C THR A 87 -1.33 -25.00 -14.76
N ARG A 88 -0.74 -24.31 -15.73
CA ARG A 88 -0.42 -24.85 -17.06
C ARG A 88 1.09 -25.05 -17.25
N SER A 89 1.89 -24.43 -16.40
CA SER A 89 3.35 -24.41 -16.46
C SER A 89 4.00 -25.30 -15.39
N ASN A 90 5.18 -25.83 -15.69
CA ASN A 90 6.00 -26.52 -14.69
C ASN A 90 6.43 -25.58 -13.54
N ASN A 91 6.53 -24.27 -13.82
CA ASN A 91 6.88 -23.26 -12.81
C ASN A 91 5.62 -22.58 -12.24
N HIS A 92 5.03 -23.26 -11.25
CA HIS A 92 3.80 -22.89 -10.56
C HIS A 92 3.85 -21.49 -9.93
N TYR A 93 4.98 -21.13 -9.31
CA TYR A 93 5.15 -19.83 -8.66
C TYR A 93 5.22 -18.69 -9.68
N ALA A 94 5.98 -18.86 -10.76
CA ALA A 94 6.07 -17.83 -11.79
C ALA A 94 4.71 -17.59 -12.46
N GLU A 95 3.93 -18.65 -12.70
CA GLU A 95 2.57 -18.51 -13.24
C GLU A 95 1.63 -17.82 -12.25
N LEU A 96 1.74 -18.13 -10.95
CA LEU A 96 0.99 -17.45 -9.89
C LEU A 96 1.29 -15.95 -9.88
N LEU A 97 2.59 -15.60 -9.86
CA LEU A 97 3.05 -14.22 -9.86
C LEU A 97 2.53 -13.48 -11.10
N GLN A 98 2.66 -14.08 -12.28
CA GLN A 98 2.21 -13.48 -13.54
C GLN A 98 0.69 -13.25 -13.56
N LYS A 99 -0.10 -14.19 -13.04
CA LYS A 99 -1.56 -14.03 -12.97
C LYS A 99 -1.96 -12.91 -12.01
N ILE A 100 -1.30 -12.79 -10.86
CA ILE A 100 -1.55 -11.72 -9.90
C ILE A 100 -1.15 -10.37 -10.49
N ASP A 101 0.05 -10.27 -11.07
CA ASP A 101 0.61 -9.04 -11.63
C ASP A 101 -0.23 -8.46 -12.78
N ARG A 102 -0.94 -9.31 -13.53
CA ARG A 102 -1.87 -8.87 -14.58
C ARG A 102 -3.13 -8.17 -14.06
N SER A 103 -3.53 -8.43 -12.82
CA SER A 103 -4.80 -7.93 -12.26
C SER A 103 -4.62 -7.02 -11.04
N PHE A 104 -3.46 -7.06 -10.41
CA PHE A 104 -3.16 -6.37 -9.17
C PHE A 104 -1.75 -5.78 -9.20
N ILE A 105 -1.49 -4.79 -8.34
CA ILE A 105 -0.17 -4.21 -8.20
C ILE A 105 0.60 -5.05 -7.19
N VAL A 106 1.65 -5.74 -7.64
CA VAL A 106 2.53 -6.52 -6.76
C VAL A 106 3.42 -5.57 -5.96
N SER A 107 3.39 -5.70 -4.64
CA SER A 107 4.23 -4.90 -3.73
C SER A 107 5.46 -5.68 -3.25
N TYR A 108 5.31 -6.99 -3.05
CA TYR A 108 6.41 -7.86 -2.63
C TYR A 108 6.20 -9.27 -3.17
N SER A 109 7.27 -9.93 -3.58
CA SER A 109 7.23 -11.31 -4.06
C SER A 109 8.48 -12.05 -3.61
N ASP A 110 8.30 -13.22 -3.02
CA ASP A 110 9.37 -14.10 -2.58
C ASP A 110 9.16 -15.51 -3.16
N LYS A 111 10.11 -15.95 -3.98
CA LYS A 111 10.08 -17.26 -4.65
C LYS A 111 10.37 -18.40 -3.68
N GLU A 112 11.25 -18.21 -2.70
CA GLU A 112 11.63 -19.24 -1.74
C GLU A 112 10.48 -19.50 -0.77
N ALA A 113 9.88 -18.43 -0.25
CA ALA A 113 8.72 -18.53 0.62
C ALA A 113 7.40 -18.81 -0.13
N ARG A 114 7.42 -18.68 -1.48
CA ARG A 114 6.29 -18.80 -2.40
C ARG A 114 5.13 -17.86 -2.06
N ILE A 115 5.47 -16.62 -1.75
CA ILE A 115 4.54 -15.58 -1.32
C ILE A 115 4.50 -14.46 -2.36
N VAL A 116 3.31 -13.88 -2.54
CA VAL A 116 3.07 -12.66 -3.29
C VAL A 116 2.16 -11.76 -2.45
N LYS A 117 2.62 -10.55 -2.17
CA LYS A 117 1.82 -9.48 -1.56
C LYS A 117 1.43 -8.48 -2.65
N PHE A 118 0.18 -8.05 -2.63
CA PHE A 118 -0.36 -7.17 -3.66
C PHE A 118 -1.29 -6.12 -3.07
N ARG A 119 -1.61 -5.11 -3.87
CA ARG A 119 -2.65 -4.12 -3.60
C ARG A 119 -3.54 -3.92 -4.81
N THR A 120 -4.77 -3.50 -4.55
CA THR A 120 -5.75 -3.22 -5.62
C THR A 120 -5.70 -1.79 -6.15
N ASP A 121 -5.00 -0.88 -5.47
CA ASP A 121 -4.98 0.55 -5.81
C ASP A 121 -3.64 1.19 -5.42
N SER A 122 -3.27 2.28 -6.09
CA SER A 122 -2.05 3.07 -5.83
C SER A 122 -2.34 4.42 -5.17
N ARG A 123 -3.60 4.82 -5.06
CA ARG A 123 -3.98 6.12 -4.48
C ARG A 123 -3.65 6.22 -2.99
N ILE A 124 -2.97 7.31 -2.62
CA ILE A 124 -2.46 7.57 -1.25
C ILE A 124 -3.58 7.58 -0.18
N MET A 125 -4.80 7.93 -0.55
CA MET A 125 -5.92 8.05 0.39
C MET A 125 -6.69 6.76 0.63
N SER A 126 -6.55 5.76 -0.25
CA SER A 126 -7.30 4.50 -0.15
C SER A 126 -6.38 3.30 -0.05
N TRP A 127 -5.31 3.26 -0.85
CA TRP A 127 -4.43 2.11 -1.08
C TRP A 127 -5.16 0.80 -1.41
N GLY A 128 -6.48 0.89 -1.64
CA GLY A 128 -7.37 -0.20 -1.94
C GLY A 128 -7.45 -1.24 -0.83
N VAL A 129 -7.32 -2.50 -1.26
CA VAL A 129 -7.26 -3.68 -0.42
C VAL A 129 -5.86 -4.25 -0.52
N GLY A 130 -5.26 -4.56 0.63
CA GLY A 130 -4.02 -5.31 0.70
C GLY A 130 -4.31 -6.81 0.58
N GLY A 131 -3.43 -7.51 -0.11
CA GLY A 131 -3.54 -8.93 -0.35
C GLY A 131 -2.24 -9.66 -0.05
N TYR A 132 -2.37 -10.87 0.48
CA TYR A 132 -1.31 -11.83 0.71
C TYR A 132 -1.73 -13.14 0.06
N VAL A 133 -0.87 -13.69 -0.79
CA VAL A 133 -1.11 -14.96 -1.47
C VAL A 133 0.09 -15.86 -1.22
N LYS A 134 -0.17 -17.08 -0.75
CA LYS A 134 0.84 -18.10 -0.55
C LYS A 134 0.47 -19.35 -1.33
N LEU A 135 1.42 -19.85 -2.11
CA LEU A 135 1.29 -21.15 -2.76
C LEU A 135 1.57 -22.23 -1.72
N LEU A 136 0.54 -22.98 -1.31
CA LEU A 136 0.69 -24.08 -0.37
C LEU A 136 1.27 -25.30 -1.09
N ASP A 137 0.61 -25.70 -2.18
CA ASP A 137 0.96 -26.83 -3.04
C ASP A 137 0.86 -26.42 -4.51
N ALA A 138 1.27 -27.30 -5.43
CA ALA A 138 1.14 -27.08 -6.88
C ALA A 138 -0.27 -26.62 -7.31
N ASN A 139 -1.32 -27.12 -6.66
CA ASN A 139 -2.71 -26.86 -7.04
C ASN A 139 -3.52 -26.10 -5.97
N LYS A 140 -2.88 -25.61 -4.90
CA LYS A 140 -3.60 -24.94 -3.80
C LYS A 140 -2.89 -23.66 -3.39
N VAL A 141 -3.69 -22.60 -3.34
CA VAL A 141 -3.24 -21.26 -2.97
C VAL A 141 -4.08 -20.76 -1.80
N GLU A 142 -3.41 -20.25 -0.78
CA GLU A 142 -4.03 -19.52 0.32
C GLU A 142 -3.99 -18.03 0.00
N ALA A 143 -5.14 -17.38 0.06
CA ALA A 143 -5.26 -15.95 -0.14
C ALA A 143 -5.89 -15.30 1.10
N ILE A 144 -5.24 -14.24 1.58
CA ILE A 144 -5.72 -13.40 2.66
C ILE A 144 -5.81 -11.98 2.12
N VAL A 145 -6.99 -11.40 2.17
CA VAL A 145 -7.20 -9.99 1.85
C VAL A 145 -7.56 -9.23 3.12
N TYR A 146 -7.06 -8.02 3.25
CA TYR A 146 -7.30 -7.16 4.40
C TYR A 146 -7.56 -5.72 3.94
N PRO A 147 -8.46 -5.00 4.62
CA PRO A 147 -8.74 -3.62 4.27
C PRO A 147 -7.56 -2.74 4.71
N MET A 148 -7.44 -1.53 4.15
CA MET A 148 -6.42 -0.56 4.56
C MET A 148 -6.88 0.31 5.73
N ILE A 149 -8.17 0.63 5.79
CA ILE A 149 -8.85 1.20 6.96
C ILE A 149 -9.67 0.06 7.61
N ALA A 150 -10.10 0.20 8.87
CA ALA A 150 -10.90 -0.85 9.52
C ALA A 150 -12.39 -0.51 9.46
N ASP A 151 -13.21 -1.57 9.42
CA ASP A 151 -14.62 -1.58 9.79
C ASP A 151 -15.56 -0.61 9.06
N SER A 152 -15.80 -0.89 7.78
CA SER A 152 -17.07 -0.50 7.16
C SER A 152 -17.72 -1.66 6.39
N LYS A 153 -19.06 -1.68 6.36
CA LYS A 153 -19.83 -2.62 5.51
C LYS A 153 -19.45 -2.51 4.03
N ARG A 154 -18.97 -1.34 3.61
CA ARG A 154 -18.47 -1.11 2.25
C ARG A 154 -17.17 -1.86 2.01
N GLU A 155 -16.21 -1.77 2.92
CA GLU A 155 -14.95 -2.49 2.83
C GLU A 155 -15.16 -4.00 2.79
N GLU A 156 -16.06 -4.54 3.61
CA GLU A 156 -16.37 -5.97 3.57
C GLU A 156 -16.84 -6.44 2.19
N LYS A 157 -17.70 -5.67 1.53
CA LYS A 157 -18.14 -5.98 0.16
C LYS A 157 -16.97 -5.95 -0.83
N ILE A 158 -16.07 -4.97 -0.71
CA ILE A 158 -14.89 -4.85 -1.56
C ILE A 158 -13.93 -6.03 -1.32
N LEU A 159 -13.72 -6.45 -0.08
CA LEU A 159 -12.90 -7.63 0.25
C LEU A 159 -13.47 -8.90 -0.39
N LEU A 160 -14.77 -9.14 -0.25
CA LEU A 160 -15.43 -10.29 -0.85
C LEU A 160 -15.37 -10.26 -2.38
N GLN A 161 -15.55 -9.09 -3.00
CA GLN A 161 -15.39 -8.91 -4.43
C GLN A 161 -13.95 -9.18 -4.88
N THR A 162 -12.97 -8.73 -4.10
CA THR A 162 -11.54 -8.96 -4.37
C THR A 162 -11.20 -10.45 -4.29
N LEU A 163 -11.74 -11.18 -3.30
CA LEU A 163 -11.59 -12.64 -3.23
C LEU A 163 -12.23 -13.36 -4.40
N ARG A 164 -13.41 -12.91 -4.86
CA ARG A 164 -14.07 -13.49 -6.05
C ARG A 164 -13.25 -13.25 -7.31
N LEU A 165 -12.71 -12.05 -7.49
CA LEU A 165 -11.86 -11.71 -8.62
C LEU A 165 -10.56 -12.54 -8.57
N LEU A 166 -9.94 -12.65 -7.41
CA LEU A 166 -8.74 -13.46 -7.22
C LEU A 166 -9.01 -14.95 -7.51
N LYS A 167 -10.16 -15.48 -7.09
CA LYS A 167 -10.59 -16.84 -7.48
C LYS A 167 -10.67 -17.00 -9.00
N ALA A 168 -11.27 -16.03 -9.70
CA ALA A 168 -11.39 -16.05 -11.16
C ALA A 168 -10.03 -15.94 -11.88
N VAL A 169 -9.10 -15.16 -11.32
CA VAL A 169 -7.74 -15.02 -11.86
C VAL A 169 -6.91 -16.31 -11.67
N LEU A 170 -7.06 -16.97 -10.53
CA LEU A 170 -6.31 -18.19 -10.20
C LEU A 170 -6.88 -19.46 -10.85
N ASN A 171 -8.19 -19.48 -11.09
CA ASN A 171 -8.90 -20.57 -11.75
C ASN A 171 -9.91 -20.00 -12.77
N PRO A 172 -9.40 -19.47 -13.89
CA PRO A 172 -10.24 -19.01 -15.00
C PRO A 172 -10.98 -20.16 -15.67
#